data_AF-R5SFY7-F1
#
_entry.id   AF-R5SFY7-F1
#
_cell.length_a   1.000
_cell.length_b   1.000
_cell.length_c   1.000
_cell.angle_alpha   90.00
_cell.angle_beta   90.00
_cell.angle_gamma   90.00
#
_symmetry.space_group_name_H-M   'P 1'
#
loop_
_entity.id
_entity.type
_entity.pdbx_description
1 polymer ?
#
loop_
_entity_poly.entity_id
_entity_poly.type
_entity_poly.pdbx_seq_one_letter_code
_entity_poly.pdbx_strand_id
1 'polypeptide(L)'
;MLDKFGIYYLIVCLVGIVCAIICPYLYPLRNKPDTYLVPGKAAPDTLPEGYKNSTEYGMDLALKRVAQHKGIGEFFASGAKNACSMWFGVLPTVMAVGTVALILANHTPIFAWLGLPFKPLLELLGVPEAGAVASTMIVGFTDMLTPAILIAECASDMARFIVAVVSVTQVLYLSEVGGLILGSKLPLNIWELFVIFLERTIISLLIVCPIAHLMF
;
A
#
# COMPACT_ATOMS: atom_id res chain seq x y z
N MET A 1 -7.77 -15.30 -16.37
CA MET A 1 -7.33 -14.67 -15.10
C MET A 1 -8.49 -14.34 -14.16
N LEU A 2 -9.73 -14.06 -14.62
CA LEU A 2 -10.90 -13.86 -13.72
C LEU A 2 -11.19 -15.09 -12.84
N ASP A 3 -10.93 -16.28 -13.37
CA ASP A 3 -10.95 -17.58 -12.67
C ASP A 3 -10.01 -17.63 -11.45
N LYS A 4 -8.91 -16.86 -11.48
CA LYS A 4 -7.91 -16.78 -10.41
C LYS A 4 -8.14 -15.61 -9.46
N PHE A 5 -9.22 -14.85 -9.61
CA PHE A 5 -9.50 -13.65 -8.79
C PHE A 5 -9.56 -13.95 -7.29
N GLY A 6 -10.22 -15.04 -6.88
CA GLY A 6 -10.31 -15.43 -5.48
C GLY A 6 -8.94 -15.74 -4.88
N ILE A 7 -8.12 -16.51 -5.60
CA ILE A 7 -6.77 -16.89 -5.16
C ILE A 7 -5.85 -15.65 -5.15
N TYR A 8 -5.92 -14.82 -6.19
CA TYR A 8 -5.24 -13.52 -6.26
C TYR A 8 -5.52 -12.68 -5.00
N TYR A 9 -6.79 -12.51 -4.65
CA TYR A 9 -7.19 -11.69 -3.50
C TYR A 9 -6.64 -12.27 -2.18
N LEU A 10 -6.74 -13.58 -1.99
CA LEU A 10 -6.18 -14.25 -0.80
C LEU A 10 -4.67 -14.08 -0.70
N ILE A 11 -3.94 -14.14 -1.82
CA ILE A 11 -2.49 -13.92 -1.85
C ILE A 11 -2.15 -12.47 -1.54
N VAL A 12 -2.89 -11.49 -2.10
CA VAL A 12 -2.71 -10.07 -1.74
C VAL A 12 -2.91 -9.86 -0.25
N CYS A 13 -3.94 -10.47 0.35
CA CYS A 13 -4.15 -10.42 1.80
C CYS A 13 -3.00 -11.06 2.57
N LEU A 14 -2.56 -12.25 2.18
CA LEU A 14 -1.45 -12.97 2.82
C LEU A 14 -0.17 -12.13 2.78
N VAL A 15 0.22 -11.66 1.60
CA VAL A 15 1.40 -10.81 1.40
C VAL A 15 1.26 -9.53 2.20
N GLY A 16 0.09 -8.91 2.20
CA GLY A 16 -0.20 -7.70 2.99
C GLY A 16 0.00 -7.91 4.49
N ILE A 17 -0.48 -9.03 5.04
CA ILE A 17 -0.30 -9.41 6.46
C ILE A 17 1.18 -9.63 6.76
N VAL A 18 1.89 -10.39 5.92
CA VAL A 18 3.31 -10.67 6.12
C VAL A 18 4.14 -9.37 6.06
N CYS A 19 3.86 -8.50 5.08
CA CYS A 19 4.46 -7.18 5.00
C CYS A 19 4.16 -6.33 6.25
N ALA A 20 2.93 -6.36 6.77
CA ALA A 20 2.57 -5.63 7.99
C ALA A 20 3.30 -6.15 9.24
N ILE A 21 3.62 -7.45 9.29
CA ILE A 21 4.40 -8.04 10.38
C ILE A 21 5.89 -7.69 10.23
N ILE A 22 6.45 -7.80 9.02
CA ILE A 22 7.90 -7.68 8.81
C ILE A 22 8.38 -6.22 8.71
N CYS A 23 7.69 -5.37 7.94
CA CYS A 23 8.15 -4.01 7.63
C CYS A 23 8.42 -3.12 8.85
N PRO A 24 7.64 -3.17 9.95
CA PRO A 24 7.94 -2.38 11.15
C PRO A 24 9.30 -2.69 11.78
N TYR A 25 9.84 -3.90 11.57
CA TYR A 25 11.14 -4.31 12.07
C TYR A 25 12.31 -3.94 11.13
N LEU A 26 12.02 -3.34 9.97
CA LEU A 26 13.02 -2.91 9.01
C LEU A 26 13.26 -1.39 9.09
N TYR A 27 14.35 -0.93 8.47
CA TYR A 27 14.68 0.49 8.41
C TYR A 27 13.80 1.16 7.35
N PRO A 28 13.16 2.32 7.60
CA PRO A 28 13.41 3.28 8.66
C PRO A 28 12.50 3.17 9.87
N LEU A 29 11.46 2.33 9.82
CA LEU A 29 10.43 2.24 10.86
C LEU A 29 11.01 1.76 12.19
N ARG A 30 11.92 0.80 12.17
CA ARG A 30 12.61 0.30 13.36
C ARG A 30 13.33 1.39 14.17
N ASN A 31 13.80 2.44 13.50
CA ASN A 31 14.57 3.52 14.13
C ASN A 31 13.68 4.66 14.64
N LYS A 32 12.36 4.59 14.45
CA LYS A 32 11.45 5.60 14.98
C LYS A 32 11.30 5.40 16.49
N PRO A 33 11.35 6.49 17.29
CA PRO A 33 11.24 6.38 18.73
C PRO A 33 9.86 5.87 19.11
N ASP A 34 9.82 5.01 20.13
CA ASP A 34 8.59 4.52 20.73
C ASP A 34 8.00 5.58 21.69
N THR A 35 7.64 6.73 21.12
CA THR A 35 7.09 7.87 21.86
C THR A 35 5.85 8.41 21.16
N TYR A 36 4.86 8.82 21.95
CA TYR A 36 3.67 9.46 21.42
C TYR A 36 4.01 10.81 20.80
N LEU A 37 3.46 11.06 19.62
CA LEU A 37 3.65 12.31 18.88
C LEU A 37 3.15 13.55 19.65
N VAL A 38 2.15 13.38 20.52
CA VAL A 38 1.62 14.43 21.39
C VAL A 38 1.88 14.02 22.84
N PRO A 39 2.79 14.71 23.56
CA PRO A 39 3.03 14.46 24.98
C PRO A 39 1.74 14.57 25.78
N GLY A 40 1.44 13.57 26.63
CA GLY A 40 0.25 13.55 27.49
C GLY A 40 -1.05 13.04 26.84
N LYS A 41 -1.04 12.63 25.56
CA LYS A 41 -2.15 11.91 24.92
C LYS A 41 -1.89 10.41 24.75
N ALA A 42 -1.04 9.84 25.59
CA ALA A 42 -0.91 8.39 25.67
C ALA A 42 -2.29 7.80 26.01
N ALA A 43 -2.73 6.80 25.25
CA ALA A 43 -3.83 5.98 25.73
C ALA A 43 -3.33 5.35 27.04
N PRO A 44 -4.05 5.51 28.16
CA PRO A 44 -3.59 4.88 29.40
C PRO A 44 -3.55 3.37 29.19
N ASP A 45 -2.39 2.76 29.40
CA ASP A 45 -2.21 1.29 29.38
C ASP A 45 -2.97 0.60 30.53
N THR A 46 -3.54 1.41 31.43
CA THR A 46 -4.34 0.97 32.57
C THR A 46 -5.81 1.27 32.33
N LEU A 47 -6.65 0.34 32.78
CA LEU A 47 -8.09 0.53 32.79
C LEU A 47 -8.43 1.76 33.65
N PRO A 48 -9.17 2.76 33.16
CA PRO A 48 -9.55 3.91 33.97
C PRO A 48 -10.34 3.48 35.20
N GLU A 49 -10.17 4.24 36.30
CA GLU A 49 -10.88 3.98 37.55
C GLU A 49 -12.40 3.94 37.32
N GLY A 50 -13.06 2.90 37.83
CA GLY A 50 -14.50 2.71 37.73
C GLY A 50 -14.97 1.61 36.76
N TYR A 51 -14.09 1.08 35.91
CA TYR A 51 -14.39 -0.08 35.06
C TYR A 51 -13.82 -1.37 35.65
N LYS A 52 -14.50 -2.50 35.45
CA LYS A 52 -14.06 -3.81 35.96
C LYS A 52 -13.18 -4.56 34.97
N ASN A 53 -13.34 -4.30 33.67
CA ASN A 53 -12.59 -4.95 32.59
C ASN A 53 -12.56 -4.10 31.30
N SER A 54 -11.65 -4.44 30.38
CA SER A 54 -11.45 -3.72 29.11
C SER A 54 -12.69 -3.76 28.19
N THR A 55 -13.52 -4.80 28.31
CA THR A 55 -14.77 -4.91 27.56
C THR A 55 -15.81 -3.88 28.00
N GLU A 56 -15.94 -3.62 29.30
CA GLU A 56 -16.86 -2.62 29.84
C GLU A 56 -16.43 -1.21 29.44
N TYR A 57 -15.13 -0.91 29.57
CA TYR A 57 -14.58 0.38 29.14
C TYR A 57 -14.71 0.58 27.62
N GLY A 58 -14.41 -0.45 26.82
CA GLY A 58 -14.59 -0.42 25.37
C GLY A 58 -16.05 -0.23 24.95
N MET A 59 -16.99 -0.84 25.68
CA MET A 59 -18.42 -0.69 25.45
C MET A 59 -18.90 0.74 25.79
N ASP A 60 -18.46 1.30 26.91
CA ASP A 60 -18.78 2.69 27.29
C ASP A 60 -18.22 3.70 26.26
N LEU A 61 -16.97 3.52 25.81
CA LEU A 61 -16.38 4.30 24.72
C LEU A 61 -17.21 4.21 23.43
N ALA A 62 -17.63 3.00 23.05
CA ALA A 62 -18.47 2.79 21.87
C ALA A 62 -19.84 3.48 22.02
N LEU A 63 -20.49 3.37 23.18
CA LEU A 63 -21.78 4.02 23.46
C LEU A 63 -21.65 5.55 23.45
N LYS A 64 -20.59 6.10 24.04
CA LYS A 64 -20.28 7.55 23.97
C LYS A 64 -20.04 8.00 22.54
N ARG A 65 -19.33 7.21 21.73
CA ARG A 65 -19.11 7.51 20.31
C ARG A 65 -20.42 7.50 19.53
N VAL A 66 -21.29 6.52 19.75
CA VAL A 66 -22.61 6.43 19.12
C VAL A 66 -23.51 7.59 19.55
N ALA A 67 -23.50 7.96 20.83
CA ALA A 67 -24.28 9.08 21.36
C ALA A 67 -23.89 10.45 20.75
N GLN A 68 -22.66 10.60 20.25
CA GLN A 68 -22.21 11.80 19.54
C GLN A 68 -22.74 11.90 18.10
N HIS A 69 -23.18 10.80 17.49
CA HIS A 69 -23.72 10.79 16.13
C HIS A 69 -25.23 11.05 16.16
N LYS A 70 -25.70 12.07 15.40
CA LYS A 70 -27.11 12.51 15.37
C LYS A 70 -28.01 11.64 14.48
N GLY A 71 -27.70 10.36 14.34
CA GLY A 71 -28.50 9.36 13.63
C GLY A 71 -28.06 9.07 12.19
N ILE A 72 -28.88 8.27 11.50
CA ILE A 72 -28.58 7.66 10.19
C ILE A 72 -28.41 8.71 9.07
N GLY A 73 -29.17 9.82 9.11
CA GLY A 73 -29.08 10.88 8.10
C GLY A 73 -27.73 11.61 8.13
N GLU A 74 -27.22 11.95 9.32
CA GLU A 74 -25.89 12.54 9.47
C GLU A 74 -24.79 11.55 9.07
N PHE A 75 -24.97 10.25 9.34
CA PHE A 75 -24.04 9.21 8.89
C PHE A 75 -23.91 9.19 7.36
N PHE A 76 -25.03 9.15 6.62
CA PHE A 76 -24.99 9.20 5.16
C PHE A 76 -24.46 10.53 4.64
N ALA A 77 -24.86 11.66 5.22
CA ALA A 77 -24.37 12.97 4.82
C ALA A 77 -22.85 13.11 5.05
N SER A 78 -22.35 12.65 6.19
CA SER A 78 -20.92 12.61 6.52
C SER A 78 -20.17 11.63 5.61
N GLY A 79 -20.73 10.47 5.33
CA GLY A 79 -20.16 9.47 4.41
C GLY A 79 -20.05 10.02 2.99
N ALA A 80 -21.12 10.62 2.47
CA ALA A 80 -21.15 11.25 1.16
C ALA A 80 -20.16 12.43 1.09
N LYS A 81 -20.11 13.27 2.13
CA LYS A 81 -19.13 14.36 2.21
C LYS A 81 -17.70 13.84 2.19
N ASN A 82 -17.39 12.79 2.96
CA ASN A 82 -16.07 12.18 2.95
C ASN A 82 -15.73 11.57 1.60
N ALA A 83 -16.65 10.82 0.99
CA ALA A 83 -16.45 10.22 -0.33
C ALA A 83 -16.19 11.29 -1.40
N CYS A 84 -17.03 12.34 -1.46
CA CYS A 84 -16.84 13.46 -2.36
C CYS A 84 -15.51 14.20 -2.09
N SER A 85 -15.19 14.45 -0.81
CA SER A 85 -13.94 15.11 -0.43
C SER A 85 -12.71 14.30 -0.86
N MET A 86 -12.77 12.97 -0.76
CA MET A 86 -11.68 12.08 -1.17
C MET A 86 -11.59 12.04 -2.71
N TRP A 87 -12.72 11.93 -3.42
CA TRP A 87 -12.73 12.00 -4.88
C TRP A 87 -12.12 13.29 -5.42
N PHE A 88 -12.62 14.45 -5.00
CA PHE A 88 -12.10 15.73 -5.51
C PHE A 88 -10.73 16.09 -4.94
N GLY A 89 -10.35 15.57 -3.77
CA GLY A 89 -9.04 15.80 -3.17
C GLY A 89 -7.93 14.95 -3.77
N VAL A 90 -8.23 13.72 -4.19
CA VAL A 90 -7.23 12.72 -4.62
C VAL A 90 -7.23 12.54 -6.14
N LEU A 91 -8.39 12.45 -6.80
CA LEU A 91 -8.48 12.12 -8.24
C LEU A 91 -7.63 13.04 -9.13
N PRO A 92 -7.65 14.39 -8.99
CA PRO A 92 -6.86 15.25 -9.85
C PRO A 92 -5.36 14.98 -9.76
N THR A 93 -4.87 14.74 -8.54
CA THR A 93 -3.46 14.41 -8.28
C THR A 93 -3.10 13.06 -8.91
N VAL A 94 -3.94 12.04 -8.73
CA VAL A 94 -3.75 10.72 -9.34
C VAL A 94 -3.74 10.80 -10.86
N MET A 95 -4.67 11.53 -11.47
CA MET A 95 -4.70 11.70 -12.92
C MET A 95 -3.46 12.43 -13.44
N ALA A 96 -3.02 13.50 -12.77
CA ALA A 96 -1.83 14.25 -13.19
C ALA A 96 -0.55 13.39 -13.07
N VAL A 97 -0.32 12.78 -11.91
CA VAL A 97 0.86 11.94 -11.65
C VAL A 97 0.86 10.71 -12.54
N GLY A 98 -0.26 10.01 -12.65
CA GLY A 98 -0.41 8.81 -13.50
C GLY A 98 -0.19 9.13 -14.98
N THR A 99 -0.72 10.25 -15.49
CA THR A 99 -0.50 10.67 -16.88
C THR A 99 0.97 10.96 -17.15
N VAL A 100 1.63 11.72 -16.27
CA VAL A 100 3.07 12.01 -16.41
C VAL A 100 3.90 10.72 -16.32
N ALA A 101 3.59 9.83 -15.38
CA ALA A 101 4.26 8.54 -15.25
C ALA A 101 4.11 7.68 -16.50
N LEU A 102 2.91 7.60 -17.09
CA LEU A 102 2.65 6.88 -18.34
C LEU A 102 3.41 7.48 -19.54
N ILE A 103 3.45 8.81 -19.67
CA ILE A 103 4.22 9.48 -20.72
C ILE A 103 5.71 9.12 -20.57
N LEU A 104 6.25 9.23 -19.36
CA LEU A 104 7.64 8.90 -19.08
C LEU A 104 7.93 7.40 -19.29
N ALA A 105 7.00 6.50 -18.93
CA ALA A 105 7.15 5.06 -19.11
C ALA A 105 7.13 4.64 -20.59
N ASN A 106 6.26 5.24 -21.41
CA ASN A 106 6.10 4.86 -22.80
C ASN A 106 7.05 5.59 -23.77
N HIS A 107 7.53 6.79 -23.41
CA HIS A 107 8.33 7.62 -24.32
C HIS A 107 9.77 7.86 -23.85
N THR A 108 10.18 7.39 -22.65
CA THR A 108 11.56 7.56 -22.16
C THR A 108 12.10 6.27 -21.52
N PRO A 109 13.43 6.06 -21.48
CA PRO A 109 14.02 4.89 -20.85
C PRO A 109 14.14 5.01 -19.31
N ILE A 110 13.60 6.07 -18.69
CA ILE A 110 13.79 6.37 -17.26
C ILE A 110 13.35 5.19 -16.38
N PHE A 111 12.16 4.64 -16.62
CA PHE A 111 11.65 3.51 -15.83
C PHE A 111 12.38 2.19 -16.13
N ALA A 112 12.93 2.04 -17.34
CA ALA A 112 13.79 0.89 -17.64
C ALA A 112 15.09 0.96 -16.81
N TRP A 113 15.71 2.13 -16.71
CA TRP A 113 16.90 2.33 -15.88
C TRP A 113 16.62 2.17 -14.39
N LEU A 114 15.53 2.76 -13.90
CA LEU A 114 15.14 2.63 -12.50
C LEU A 114 14.74 1.18 -12.16
N GLY A 115 14.23 0.41 -13.11
CA GLY A 115 13.92 -1.01 -12.94
C GLY A 115 15.14 -1.93 -12.93
N LEU A 116 16.30 -1.51 -13.46
CA LEU A 116 17.51 -2.34 -13.51
C LEU A 116 17.90 -3.01 -12.18
N PRO A 117 17.79 -2.35 -11.00
CA PRO A 117 18.07 -2.98 -9.72
C PRO A 117 17.15 -4.17 -9.38
N PHE A 118 15.91 -4.20 -9.90
CA PHE A 118 14.96 -5.29 -9.69
C PHE A 118 15.19 -6.47 -10.63
N LYS A 119 15.74 -6.21 -11.82
CA LYS A 119 16.00 -7.25 -12.83
C LYS A 119 16.77 -8.47 -12.30
N PRO A 120 17.93 -8.34 -11.62
CA PRO A 120 18.67 -9.52 -11.14
C PRO A 120 17.89 -10.33 -10.11
N LEU A 121 17.10 -9.67 -9.25
CA LEU A 121 16.23 -10.36 -8.29
C LEU A 121 15.13 -11.14 -9.02
N LEU A 122 14.50 -10.54 -10.04
CA LEU A 122 13.46 -11.18 -10.83
C LEU A 122 13.99 -12.36 -11.65
N GLU A 123 15.19 -12.25 -12.21
CA GLU A 123 15.87 -13.35 -12.91
C GLU A 123 16.22 -14.49 -11.94
N LEU A 124 16.72 -14.16 -10.74
CA LEU A 124 16.99 -15.15 -9.69
C LEU A 124 15.71 -15.87 -9.25
N LEU A 125 14.60 -15.14 -9.16
CA LEU A 125 13.29 -15.68 -8.82
C LEU A 125 12.61 -16.37 -10.01
N GLY A 126 13.27 -16.49 -11.17
CA GLY A 126 12.77 -17.18 -12.34
C GLY A 126 11.55 -16.52 -12.97
N VAL A 127 11.40 -15.20 -12.85
CA VAL A 127 10.24 -14.47 -13.39
C VAL A 127 10.38 -14.33 -14.91
N PRO A 128 9.38 -14.78 -15.69
CA PRO A 128 9.38 -14.59 -17.14
C PRO A 128 9.32 -13.11 -17.50
N GLU A 129 9.96 -12.73 -18.61
CA GLU A 129 9.99 -11.35 -19.09
C GLU A 129 10.52 -10.35 -18.03
N ALA A 130 11.50 -10.78 -17.23
CA ALA A 130 12.03 -10.06 -16.07
C ALA A 130 12.38 -8.58 -16.36
N GLY A 131 12.85 -8.25 -17.56
CA GLY A 131 13.13 -6.87 -17.95
C GLY A 131 11.88 -5.99 -18.01
N ALA A 132 10.77 -6.50 -18.57
CA ALA A 132 9.50 -5.80 -18.61
C ALA A 132 8.87 -5.72 -17.22
N VAL A 133 8.92 -6.82 -16.45
CA VAL A 133 8.43 -6.83 -15.07
C VAL A 133 9.20 -5.82 -14.20
N ALA A 134 10.53 -5.76 -14.34
CA ALA A 134 11.40 -4.89 -13.56
C ALA A 134 11.06 -3.40 -13.72
N SER A 135 10.76 -2.94 -14.95
CA SER A 135 10.39 -1.53 -15.17
C SER A 135 9.06 -1.20 -14.49
N THR A 136 8.09 -2.12 -14.50
CA THR A 136 6.79 -1.92 -13.83
C THR A 136 6.89 -1.88 -12.30
N MET A 137 7.89 -2.54 -11.70
CA MET A 137 8.07 -2.56 -10.24
C MET A 137 8.24 -1.15 -9.67
N ILE A 138 9.06 -0.30 -10.31
CA ILE A 138 9.27 1.09 -9.87
C ILE A 138 8.08 1.99 -10.21
N VAL A 139 7.41 1.75 -11.34
CA VAL A 139 6.23 2.53 -11.73
C VAL A 139 5.15 2.44 -10.64
N GLY A 140 5.07 1.32 -9.93
CA GLY A 140 4.18 1.13 -8.77
C GLY A 140 4.36 2.15 -7.65
N PHE A 141 5.53 2.81 -7.55
CA PHE A 141 5.75 3.90 -6.60
C PHE A 141 4.95 5.17 -6.95
N THR A 142 4.64 5.35 -8.23
CA THR A 142 3.85 6.51 -8.68
C THR A 142 2.36 6.26 -8.48
N ASP A 143 1.89 5.06 -8.80
CA ASP A 143 0.49 4.67 -8.76
C ASP A 143 0.36 3.13 -8.83
N MET A 144 -0.65 2.57 -8.14
CA MET A 144 -0.86 1.11 -8.05
C MET A 144 -1.49 0.48 -9.30
N LEU A 145 -2.14 1.27 -10.15
CA LEU A 145 -2.87 0.77 -11.35
C LEU A 145 -1.97 0.76 -12.59
N THR A 146 -1.06 1.72 -12.67
CA THR A 146 -0.18 1.91 -13.83
C THR A 146 0.65 0.66 -14.17
N PRO A 147 1.25 -0.08 -13.21
CA PRO A 147 1.94 -1.34 -13.51
C PRO A 147 1.07 -2.38 -14.23
N ALA A 148 -0.20 -2.50 -13.84
CA ALA A 148 -1.13 -3.45 -14.43
C ALA A 148 -1.47 -3.10 -15.89
N ILE A 149 -1.51 -1.80 -16.21
CA ILE A 149 -1.70 -1.32 -17.59
C ILE A 149 -0.46 -1.63 -18.44
N LEU A 150 0.74 -1.35 -17.92
CA LEU A 150 1.99 -1.55 -18.64
C LEU A 150 2.30 -3.04 -18.90
N ILE A 151 1.88 -3.94 -18.01
CA ILE A 151 2.08 -5.38 -18.17
C ILE A 151 0.92 -6.07 -18.91
N ALA A 152 -0.15 -5.35 -19.28
CA ALA A 152 -1.36 -5.96 -19.84
C ALA A 152 -1.08 -6.78 -21.11
N GLU A 153 -0.15 -6.29 -21.94
CA GLU A 153 0.27 -6.91 -23.21
C GLU A 153 1.37 -7.96 -23.05
N CYS A 154 1.88 -8.18 -21.83
CA CYS A 154 2.87 -9.21 -21.54
C CYS A 154 2.31 -10.61 -21.83
N ALA A 155 3.08 -11.45 -22.50
CA ALA A 155 2.62 -12.77 -22.96
C ALA A 155 2.48 -13.74 -21.78
N SER A 156 3.32 -13.61 -20.77
CA SER A 156 3.29 -14.50 -19.60
C SER A 156 2.17 -14.14 -18.61
N ASP A 157 1.24 -15.07 -18.42
CA ASP A 157 0.23 -14.98 -17.35
C ASP A 157 0.85 -14.91 -15.96
N MET A 158 1.97 -15.60 -15.74
CA MET A 158 2.70 -15.59 -14.47
C MET A 158 3.31 -14.21 -14.19
N ALA A 159 3.91 -13.57 -15.19
CA ALA A 159 4.44 -12.21 -15.06
C ALA A 159 3.31 -11.21 -14.72
N ARG A 160 2.19 -11.29 -15.46
CA ARG A 160 1.01 -10.45 -15.21
C ARG A 160 0.45 -10.66 -13.80
N PHE A 161 0.41 -11.91 -13.34
CA PHE A 161 -0.02 -12.25 -11.98
C PHE A 161 0.88 -11.64 -10.91
N ILE A 162 2.20 -11.80 -11.05
CA ILE A 162 3.18 -11.24 -10.10
C ILE A 162 3.04 -9.72 -10.03
N VAL A 163 3.02 -9.03 -11.17
CA VAL A 163 2.87 -7.57 -11.22
C VAL A 163 1.55 -7.13 -10.57
N ALA A 164 0.45 -7.81 -10.86
CA ALA A 164 -0.85 -7.47 -10.29
C ALA A 164 -0.91 -7.63 -8.76
N VAL A 165 -0.20 -8.60 -8.19
CA VAL A 165 -0.14 -8.79 -6.73
C VAL A 165 0.80 -7.74 -6.12
N VAL A 166 1.98 -7.55 -6.70
CA VAL A 166 2.99 -6.64 -6.18
C VAL A 166 2.50 -5.19 -6.20
N SER A 167 1.83 -4.75 -7.28
CA SER A 167 1.36 -3.37 -7.41
C SER A 167 0.36 -2.96 -6.32
N VAL A 168 -0.45 -3.90 -5.85
CA VAL A 168 -1.41 -3.67 -4.75
C VAL A 168 -0.75 -3.80 -3.38
N THR A 169 0.14 -4.78 -3.22
CA THR A 169 0.79 -5.06 -1.92
C THR A 169 1.87 -4.05 -1.55
N GLN A 170 2.40 -3.28 -2.51
CA GLN A 170 3.30 -2.16 -2.25
C GLN A 170 2.64 -1.09 -1.36
N VAL A 171 1.33 -0.81 -1.52
CA VAL A 171 0.48 0.15 -0.76
C VAL A 171 0.95 1.62 -0.76
N LEU A 172 2.26 1.88 -0.84
CA LEU A 172 2.87 3.21 -0.78
C LEU A 172 3.11 3.75 -2.18
N TYR A 173 2.11 4.46 -2.69
CA TYR A 173 2.21 5.21 -3.95
C TYR A 173 2.05 6.71 -3.71
N LEU A 174 2.85 7.52 -4.42
CA LEU A 174 2.97 8.95 -4.18
C LEU A 174 1.70 9.74 -4.48
N SER A 175 0.87 9.26 -5.42
CA SER A 175 -0.30 10.00 -5.88
C SER A 175 -1.43 10.13 -4.85
N GLU A 176 -1.41 9.35 -3.76
CA GLU A 176 -2.41 9.42 -2.70
C GLU A 176 -1.79 9.18 -1.32
N VAL A 177 -1.36 7.95 -1.06
CA VAL A 177 -0.88 7.51 0.26
C VAL A 177 0.38 8.27 0.66
N GLY A 178 1.31 8.48 -0.28
CA GLY A 178 2.51 9.28 -0.05
C GLY A 178 2.18 10.72 0.31
N GLY A 179 1.32 11.40 -0.46
CA GLY A 179 0.90 12.77 -0.17
C GLY A 179 0.18 12.90 1.18
N LEU A 180 -0.68 11.93 1.53
CA LEU A 180 -1.40 11.93 2.79
C LEU A 180 -0.46 11.72 3.98
N ILE A 181 0.52 10.82 3.87
CA ILE A 181 1.52 10.60 4.92
C ILE A 181 2.40 11.85 5.10
N LEU A 182 2.88 12.45 4.00
CA LEU A 182 3.72 13.66 4.05
C LEU A 182 2.96 14.89 4.56
N GLY A 183 1.66 14.98 4.28
CA GLY A 183 0.78 16.02 4.83
C GLY A 183 0.35 15.76 6.27
N SER A 184 0.57 14.56 6.79
CA SER A 184 0.27 14.20 8.18
C SER A 184 1.37 14.67 9.12
N LYS A 185 1.13 14.58 10.43
CA LYS A 185 2.16 14.85 11.44
C LYS A 185 3.14 13.69 11.64
N LEU A 186 3.06 12.63 10.84
CA LEU A 186 3.98 11.51 10.95
C LEU A 186 5.38 11.96 10.54
N PRO A 187 6.43 11.64 11.32
CA PRO A 187 7.80 12.08 11.05
C PRO A 187 8.44 11.19 9.97
N LEU A 188 7.85 11.13 8.78
CA LEU A 188 8.35 10.35 7.65
C LEU A 188 8.72 11.26 6.48
N ASN A 189 9.95 11.11 5.97
CA ASN A 189 10.44 11.85 4.81
C ASN A 189 10.18 11.07 3.51
N ILE A 190 10.24 11.76 2.35
CA ILE A 190 10.07 11.12 1.02
C ILE A 190 11.06 9.97 0.81
N TRP A 191 12.31 10.14 1.24
CA TRP A 191 13.33 9.09 1.18
C TRP A 191 12.94 7.85 1.98
N GLU A 192 12.38 8.05 3.17
CA GLU A 192 11.93 6.96 4.03
C GLU A 192 10.75 6.21 3.42
N LEU A 193 9.80 6.92 2.82
CA LEU A 193 8.70 6.31 2.08
C LEU A 193 9.20 5.46 0.90
N PHE A 194 10.19 5.96 0.16
CA PHE A 194 10.79 5.21 -0.94
C PHE A 194 11.50 3.94 -0.47
N VAL A 195 12.23 4.00 0.66
CA VAL A 195 12.85 2.80 1.24
C VAL A 195 11.79 1.78 1.67
N ILE A 196 10.74 2.19 2.37
CA ILE A 196 9.65 1.26 2.77
C ILE A 196 8.98 0.65 1.55
N PHE A 197 8.81 1.42 0.46
CA PHE A 197 8.30 0.92 -0.80
C PHE A 197 9.19 -0.19 -1.40
N LEU A 198 10.51 0.01 -1.42
CA LEU A 198 11.46 -1.01 -1.91
C LEU A 198 11.40 -2.28 -1.05
N GLU A 199 11.40 -2.13 0.28
CA GLU A 199 11.29 -3.25 1.21
C GLU A 199 10.02 -4.05 0.99
N ARG A 200 8.87 -3.37 0.90
CA ARG A 200 7.58 -4.02 0.60
C ARG A 200 7.60 -4.71 -0.74
N THR A 201 8.21 -4.12 -1.76
CA THR A 201 8.34 -4.73 -3.09
C THR A 201 9.13 -6.02 -3.02
N ILE A 202 10.29 -6.01 -2.36
CA ILE A 202 11.16 -7.18 -2.24
C ILE A 202 10.47 -8.29 -1.44
N ILE A 203 9.89 -7.98 -0.28
CA ILE A 203 9.16 -8.97 0.55
C ILE A 203 8.00 -9.57 -0.26
N SER A 204 7.25 -8.74 -0.98
CA SER A 204 6.13 -9.19 -1.79
C SER A 204 6.59 -10.13 -2.91
N LEU A 205 7.68 -9.80 -3.60
CA LEU A 205 8.29 -10.66 -4.63
C LEU A 205 8.74 -12.01 -4.07
N LEU A 206 9.41 -12.01 -2.91
CA LEU A 206 9.89 -13.24 -2.26
C LEU A 206 8.74 -14.20 -1.88
N ILE A 207 7.54 -13.68 -1.64
CA ILE A 207 6.37 -14.48 -1.29
C ILE A 207 5.58 -14.89 -2.55
N VAL A 208 5.30 -13.93 -3.44
CA VAL A 208 4.43 -14.18 -4.59
C VAL A 208 5.12 -15.01 -5.68
N CYS A 209 6.42 -14.84 -5.91
CA CYS A 209 7.11 -15.56 -7.00
C CYS A 209 7.07 -17.09 -6.79
N PRO A 210 7.37 -17.65 -5.61
CA PRO A 210 7.20 -19.08 -5.36
C PRO A 210 5.76 -19.56 -5.57
N ILE A 211 4.77 -18.79 -5.12
CA ILE A 211 3.36 -19.14 -5.29
C ILE A 211 2.97 -19.12 -6.77
N ALA A 212 3.46 -18.13 -7.53
CA ALA A 212 3.21 -18.03 -8.96
C ALA A 212 3.79 -19.23 -9.73
N HIS A 213 5.01 -19.68 -9.39
CA HIS A 213 5.61 -20.90 -9.97
C HIS A 213 4.82 -22.18 -9.67
N LEU A 214 4.05 -22.22 -8.58
CA LEU A 214 3.18 -23.37 -8.27
C LEU A 214 1.84 -23.31 -9.00
N MET A 215 1.45 -22.14 -9.51
CA MET A 215 0.12 -21.89 -10.09
C MET A 215 0.10 -21.84 -11.63
N PHE A 216 1.24 -21.60 -12.27
CA PHE A 216 1.41 -21.42 -13.72
C PHE A 216 2.48 -22.37 -14.23
#